data_AF-Q57YK6-F1
#
_entry.id   AF-Q57YK6-F1
#
_cell.length_a   1.000
_cell.length_b   1.000
_cell.length_c   1.000
_cell.angle_alpha   90.00
_cell.angle_beta   90.00
_cell.angle_gamma   90.00
#
_symmetry.space_group_name_H-M   'P 1'
#
loop_
_entity.id
_entity.type
_entity.pdbx_description
1 polymer ?
#
loop_
_entity_poly.entity_id
_entity_poly.type
_entity_poly.pdbx_seq_one_letter_code
_entity_poly.pdbx_strand_id
1 'polypeptide(L)'
;MPPKRPPRARRTKESAKAVISPQEKPLTSSSSGEALGGSGNEVKRTNETPVARVARPLNSPSVRAVSEKAPSPTGFGPCHVIGVLLAVVLTCVWSIFPPWDATDAPPCHCFPAGGEVQQAIASRMFGVTGIHLRGAGHSAVEESLRGLSSCGKLYTLENQFDGVGSFMQRLQHDAKGTRCVVWLVKDLSVVKHVDNALKELLEDNTLRGNRILPDGARGLFIVLSNQSREEIKGLLPHRVVHQFRTINLPAKK
;
A
#
# COMPACT_ATOMS: atom_id res chain seq x y z
N MET A 1 44.53 -17.84 -37.46
CA MET A 1 43.59 -16.75 -37.78
C MET A 1 42.30 -17.33 -38.35
N PRO A 2 41.16 -17.20 -37.66
CA PRO A 2 39.84 -17.41 -38.25
C PRO A 2 38.95 -16.14 -38.20
N PRO A 3 37.93 -16.03 -39.09
CA PRO A 3 37.49 -14.76 -39.66
C PRO A 3 36.31 -14.06 -38.94
N LYS A 4 36.24 -12.73 -39.12
CA LYS A 4 35.17 -11.82 -38.68
C LYS A 4 33.80 -12.21 -39.29
N ARG A 5 32.75 -12.27 -38.45
CA ARG A 5 31.34 -12.37 -38.88
C ARG A 5 30.84 -11.04 -39.47
N PRO A 6 30.05 -11.05 -40.57
CA PRO A 6 29.43 -9.86 -41.16
C PRO A 6 28.10 -9.47 -40.45
N PRO A 7 27.65 -8.20 -40.60
CA PRO A 7 26.47 -7.67 -39.90
C PRO A 7 25.16 -8.02 -40.61
N ARG A 8 24.10 -8.31 -39.83
CA ARG A 8 22.76 -8.67 -40.34
C ARG A 8 21.90 -7.43 -40.55
N ALA A 9 21.36 -7.31 -41.77
CA ALA A 9 20.59 -6.19 -42.28
C ALA A 9 19.17 -6.04 -41.66
N ARG A 10 18.72 -4.77 -41.61
CA ARG A 10 17.38 -4.27 -41.31
C ARG A 10 16.37 -4.69 -42.40
N ARG A 11 15.16 -5.09 -42.01
CA ARG A 11 14.01 -5.29 -42.92
C ARG A 11 12.93 -4.26 -42.60
N THR A 12 12.50 -3.54 -43.62
CA THR A 12 11.37 -2.59 -43.66
C THR A 12 10.46 -3.02 -44.83
N LYS A 13 9.19 -2.59 -44.81
CA LYS A 13 8.04 -2.90 -45.70
C LYS A 13 7.08 -3.93 -45.07
N GLU A 14 5.76 -3.80 -45.16
CA GLU A 14 4.94 -3.11 -46.17
C GLU A 14 3.54 -2.82 -45.61
N SER A 15 2.88 -1.80 -46.16
CA SER A 15 1.50 -1.38 -45.88
C SER A 15 0.57 -1.98 -46.94
N ALA A 16 -0.64 -2.40 -46.55
CA ALA A 16 -1.73 -2.73 -47.46
C ALA A 16 -3.05 -2.10 -46.99
N LYS A 17 -3.82 -1.67 -47.99
CA LYS A 17 -4.89 -0.68 -48.01
C LYS A 17 -6.25 -1.38 -48.18
N ALA A 18 -7.31 -0.89 -47.54
CA ALA A 18 -8.70 -1.19 -47.92
C ALA A 18 -9.57 0.07 -47.77
N VAL A 19 -10.52 0.20 -48.69
CA VAL A 19 -11.26 1.40 -49.16
C VAL A 19 -12.76 1.25 -48.81
N ILE A 20 -13.56 2.32 -49.00
CA ILE A 20 -15.06 2.45 -49.12
C ILE A 20 -15.69 3.12 -47.88
N SER A 21 -16.57 4.14 -47.90
CA SER A 21 -16.99 5.27 -48.75
C SER A 21 -17.99 6.14 -47.90
N PRO A 22 -18.31 7.41 -48.26
CA PRO A 22 -18.89 8.42 -47.34
C PRO A 22 -20.36 8.83 -47.62
N GLN A 23 -21.04 9.48 -46.65
CA GLN A 23 -22.19 10.36 -46.88
C GLN A 23 -22.25 11.58 -45.94
N GLU A 24 -22.71 12.69 -46.53
CA GLU A 24 -22.96 14.09 -46.09
C GLU A 24 -23.89 14.22 -44.84
N LYS A 25 -24.12 15.34 -44.11
CA LYS A 25 -24.04 16.81 -44.32
C LYS A 25 -24.22 17.54 -42.94
N PRO A 26 -23.93 18.87 -42.80
CA PRO A 26 -23.85 19.61 -41.52
C PRO A 26 -24.90 20.76 -41.33
N LEU A 27 -24.72 21.58 -40.27
CA LEU A 27 -25.32 22.90 -39.88
C LEU A 27 -26.33 22.83 -38.71
N THR A 28 -26.18 23.47 -37.53
CA THR A 28 -26.33 24.92 -37.21
C THR A 28 -26.21 25.08 -35.65
N SER A 29 -25.32 25.91 -35.08
CA SER A 29 -25.44 27.33 -34.62
C SER A 29 -26.02 27.60 -33.21
N SER A 30 -25.26 28.39 -32.40
CA SER A 30 -25.68 29.30 -31.30
C SER A 30 -26.33 28.71 -30.03
N SER A 31 -26.21 29.23 -28.80
CA SER A 31 -25.68 30.48 -28.20
C SER A 31 -25.53 30.26 -26.66
N SER A 32 -24.45 30.72 -26.02
CA SER A 32 -24.38 31.84 -25.03
C SER A 32 -25.16 31.72 -23.71
N GLY A 33 -24.43 31.92 -22.60
CA GLY A 33 -24.90 32.10 -21.22
C GLY A 33 -23.78 31.67 -20.24
N GLU A 34 -22.89 32.56 -19.77
CA GLU A 34 -23.03 33.40 -18.56
C GLU A 34 -23.22 32.55 -17.28
N ALA A 35 -22.56 32.75 -16.14
CA ALA A 35 -21.58 33.70 -15.63
C ALA A 35 -21.16 33.22 -14.21
N LEU A 36 -20.17 33.90 -13.60
CA LEU A 36 -19.85 33.98 -12.16
C LEU A 36 -19.15 32.74 -11.55
N GLY A 37 -18.09 32.82 -10.73
CA GLY A 37 -17.42 33.93 -10.03
C GLY A 37 -16.68 33.36 -8.80
N GLY A 38 -15.58 34.00 -8.38
CA GLY A 38 -14.84 33.76 -7.12
C GLY A 38 -13.54 32.96 -7.31
N SER A 39 -12.32 33.52 -7.26
CA SER A 39 -11.66 34.49 -6.37
C SER A 39 -11.51 34.00 -4.92
N GLY A 40 -10.27 33.68 -4.51
CA GLY A 40 -9.97 33.17 -3.16
C GLY A 40 -8.49 32.88 -2.88
N ASN A 41 -7.71 33.94 -2.73
CA ASN A 41 -6.54 34.14 -1.85
C ASN A 41 -5.39 33.11 -1.77
N GLU A 42 -4.28 33.59 -2.34
CA GLU A 42 -2.88 33.42 -1.93
C GLU A 42 -2.66 33.69 -0.42
N VAL A 43 -2.04 32.75 0.30
CA VAL A 43 -1.44 32.98 1.63
C VAL A 43 0.01 32.51 1.62
N LYS A 44 0.89 33.50 1.60
CA LYS A 44 2.33 33.44 1.85
C LYS A 44 2.57 33.42 3.36
N ARG A 45 3.27 32.41 3.88
CA ARG A 45 3.95 32.48 5.18
C ARG A 45 5.35 31.89 5.07
N THR A 46 6.30 32.82 4.95
CA THR A 46 7.69 32.69 5.36
C THR A 46 7.76 32.60 6.89
N ASN A 47 8.56 31.68 7.43
CA ASN A 47 9.46 32.09 8.51
C ASN A 47 10.70 31.20 8.53
N GLU A 48 11.83 31.88 8.50
CA GLU A 48 13.19 31.39 8.57
C GLU A 48 13.53 30.99 10.01
N THR A 49 14.53 30.11 10.19
CA THR A 49 15.80 30.41 10.90
C THR A 49 16.44 29.12 11.45
N PRO A 50 17.68 28.77 11.06
CA PRO A 50 18.50 27.68 11.60
C PRO A 50 19.41 28.19 12.76
N VAL A 51 20.27 27.33 13.36
CA VAL A 51 21.37 27.56 14.37
C VAL A 51 21.11 26.69 15.63
N ALA A 52 22.03 25.96 16.26
CA ALA A 52 23.42 25.59 15.99
C ALA A 52 23.86 24.43 16.92
N ARG A 53 24.89 23.70 16.45
CA ARG A 53 26.03 23.04 17.11
C ARG A 53 26.15 23.12 18.65
N VAL A 54 26.54 22.00 19.28
CA VAL A 54 27.79 21.73 20.07
C VAL A 54 27.86 20.20 20.30
N ALA A 55 28.72 19.41 19.63
CA ALA A 55 30.13 19.07 19.90
C ALA A 55 30.42 18.21 21.16
N ARG A 56 30.94 16.99 20.91
CA ARG A 56 31.63 15.98 21.78
C ARG A 56 32.83 16.59 22.55
N PRO A 57 33.40 15.99 23.64
CA PRO A 57 34.19 14.75 23.52
C PRO A 57 34.34 13.83 24.76
N LEU A 58 34.94 12.66 24.50
CA LEU A 58 35.52 11.73 25.47
C LEU A 58 36.61 12.40 26.34
N ASN A 59 36.72 12.00 27.61
CA ASN A 59 38.00 11.60 28.23
C ASN A 59 37.79 10.98 29.63
N SER A 60 38.43 9.83 29.84
CA SER A 60 38.69 9.20 31.14
C SER A 60 39.91 9.87 31.79
N PRO A 61 40.00 9.97 33.13
CA PRO A 61 40.86 9.00 33.83
C PRO A 61 40.40 8.59 35.24
N SER A 62 40.65 7.31 35.52
CA SER A 62 41.21 6.71 36.74
C SER A 62 41.52 7.65 37.93
N VAL A 63 41.10 7.25 39.14
CA VAL A 63 41.98 6.91 40.30
C VAL A 63 41.23 7.12 41.64
N ARG A 64 41.24 6.02 42.42
CA ARG A 64 41.17 5.87 43.90
C ARG A 64 39.82 5.89 44.63
N ALA A 65 39.57 4.71 45.17
CA ALA A 65 38.70 4.40 46.28
C ALA A 65 38.99 5.25 47.53
N VAL A 66 37.91 5.73 48.14
CA VAL A 66 37.83 5.89 49.60
C VAL A 66 36.50 5.26 50.02
N SER A 67 36.65 4.18 50.78
CA SER A 67 35.60 3.48 51.50
C SER A 67 35.20 4.33 52.70
N GLU A 68 33.95 4.79 52.78
CA GLU A 68 33.36 5.08 54.09
C GLU A 68 31.82 5.01 54.09
N LYS A 69 31.33 4.06 54.91
CA LYS A 69 30.05 3.97 55.64
C LYS A 69 28.72 4.18 54.90
N ALA A 70 27.99 3.06 54.82
CA ALA A 70 26.56 2.99 54.60
C ALA A 70 25.75 3.80 55.66
N PRO A 71 24.75 4.57 55.23
CA PRO A 71 23.57 4.84 56.02
C PRO A 71 22.46 3.85 55.61
N SER A 72 22.03 3.02 56.57
CA SER A 72 20.77 2.30 56.52
C SER A 72 19.60 3.28 56.37
N PRO A 73 18.70 3.17 55.37
CA PRO A 73 17.41 3.82 55.43
C PRO A 73 16.41 2.87 56.11
N THR A 74 16.47 2.85 57.45
CA THR A 74 15.31 2.50 58.27
C THR A 74 14.34 3.67 58.19
N GLY A 75 13.23 3.48 57.47
CA GLY A 75 12.13 4.44 57.45
C GLY A 75 11.32 4.36 56.17
N PHE A 76 10.28 3.51 56.16
CA PHE A 76 9.19 3.59 55.18
C PHE A 76 8.41 4.90 55.42
N GLY A 77 8.94 6.02 54.94
CA GLY A 77 8.25 7.29 54.96
C GLY A 77 7.05 7.30 54.00
N PRO A 78 6.02 8.13 54.24
CA PRO A 78 4.80 8.20 53.41
C PRO A 78 5.07 8.48 51.92
N CYS A 79 6.25 8.99 51.57
CA CYS A 79 6.69 9.18 50.18
C CYS A 79 6.80 7.87 49.39
N HIS A 80 7.20 6.75 50.03
CA HIS A 80 7.26 5.46 49.32
C HIS A 80 5.86 4.94 49.00
N VAL A 81 4.91 5.10 49.92
CA VAL A 81 3.51 4.70 49.69
C VAL A 81 2.90 5.51 48.54
N ILE A 82 3.12 6.83 48.51
CA ILE A 82 2.65 7.69 47.41
C ILE A 82 3.29 7.31 46.08
N GLY A 83 4.60 7.02 46.06
CA GLY A 83 5.30 6.59 44.85
C GLY A 83 4.77 5.27 44.29
N VAL A 84 4.51 4.28 45.16
CA VAL A 84 3.91 3.01 44.76
C VAL A 84 2.47 3.21 44.27
N LEU A 85 1.68 4.04 44.95
CA LEU A 85 0.31 4.36 44.52
C LEU A 85 0.27 5.03 43.14
N LEU A 86 1.16 6.00 42.89
CA LEU A 86 1.28 6.64 41.58
C LEU A 86 1.74 5.66 40.51
N ALA A 87 2.69 4.77 40.80
CA ALA A 87 3.13 3.74 39.86
C ALA A 87 1.99 2.76 39.53
N VAL A 88 1.20 2.33 40.52
CA VAL A 88 0.02 1.47 40.32
C VAL A 88 -1.03 2.20 39.50
N VAL A 89 -1.35 3.46 39.81
CA VAL A 89 -2.29 4.28 39.03
C VAL A 89 -1.81 4.45 37.60
N LEU A 90 -0.53 4.77 37.37
CA LEU A 90 0.04 4.88 36.02
C LEU A 90 -0.01 3.55 35.29
N THR A 91 0.26 2.43 35.95
CA THR A 91 0.18 1.09 35.35
C THR A 91 -1.27 0.70 35.03
N CYS A 92 -2.23 1.02 35.91
CA CYS A 92 -3.65 0.83 35.66
C CYS A 92 -4.14 1.73 34.52
N VAL A 93 -3.75 3.01 34.51
CA VAL A 93 -4.07 3.95 33.42
C VAL A 93 -3.44 3.48 32.12
N TRP A 94 -2.19 2.99 32.11
CA TRP A 94 -1.57 2.39 30.92
C TRP A 94 -2.24 1.08 30.50
N SER A 95 -2.81 0.33 31.42
CA SER A 95 -3.52 -0.92 31.10
C SER A 95 -4.93 -0.65 30.55
N ILE A 96 -5.58 0.42 30.99
CA ILE A 96 -6.92 0.85 30.55
C ILE A 96 -6.83 1.72 29.29
N PHE A 97 -5.83 2.60 29.25
CA PHE A 97 -5.51 3.56 28.20
C PHE A 97 -4.02 3.42 27.84
N PRO A 98 -3.63 2.36 27.12
CA PRO A 98 -2.25 2.23 26.65
C PRO A 98 -1.88 3.51 25.89
N PRO A 99 -0.80 4.23 26.28
CA PRO A 99 -0.37 5.45 25.58
C PRO A 99 0.30 5.16 24.25
N TRP A 100 0.12 3.94 23.76
CA TRP A 100 0.31 3.62 22.37
C TRP A 100 -1.07 3.70 21.77
N ASP A 101 -1.24 4.72 20.96
CA ASP A 101 -2.04 4.60 19.75
C ASP A 101 -1.78 3.17 19.22
N ALA A 102 -2.77 2.28 19.36
CA ALA A 102 -2.67 0.87 18.98
C ALA A 102 -2.60 0.71 17.44
N THR A 103 -2.02 1.70 16.79
CA THR A 103 -1.85 1.92 15.36
C THR A 103 -0.41 1.65 14.89
N ASP A 104 0.58 1.57 15.80
CA ASP A 104 1.97 1.23 15.44
C ASP A 104 2.33 -0.26 15.62
N ALA A 105 1.50 -1.05 16.29
CA ALA A 105 1.60 -2.51 16.21
C ALA A 105 0.94 -2.98 14.90
N PRO A 106 1.62 -3.76 14.03
CA PRO A 106 1.03 -4.20 12.77
C PRO A 106 -0.28 -4.94 13.07
N PRO A 107 -1.45 -4.46 12.61
CA PRO A 107 -2.77 -4.86 13.13
C PRO A 107 -3.15 -6.35 12.94
N CYS A 108 -2.31 -7.13 12.29
CA CYS A 108 -2.50 -8.55 12.09
C CYS A 108 -1.15 -9.29 12.13
N HIS A 109 -0.92 -10.16 13.12
CA HIS A 109 0.22 -11.11 13.19
C HIS A 109 0.15 -12.19 12.10
N CYS A 110 -0.61 -11.96 11.03
CA CYS A 110 -1.14 -13.02 10.18
C CYS A 110 -0.18 -13.49 9.10
N PHE A 111 1.05 -12.97 9.15
CA PHE A 111 2.11 -13.31 8.23
C PHE A 111 3.34 -13.62 9.06
N PRO A 112 3.55 -14.89 9.45
CA PRO A 112 4.91 -15.34 9.73
C PRO A 112 5.74 -14.98 8.49
N ALA A 113 6.91 -14.37 8.69
CA ALA A 113 7.69 -13.66 7.68
C ALA A 113 8.32 -14.54 6.56
N GLY A 114 7.61 -15.55 6.06
CA GLY A 114 8.04 -16.39 4.94
C GLY A 114 7.35 -15.98 3.64
N GLY A 115 8.11 -15.84 2.56
CA GLY A 115 7.61 -15.69 1.18
C GLY A 115 7.37 -14.26 0.69
N GLU A 116 7.50 -14.05 -0.63
CA GLU A 116 7.45 -12.72 -1.25
C GLU A 116 6.05 -12.08 -1.21
N VAL A 117 4.99 -12.91 -1.30
CA VAL A 117 3.60 -12.44 -1.26
C VAL A 117 3.24 -11.97 0.15
N GLN A 118 3.63 -12.73 1.17
CA GLN A 118 3.40 -12.41 2.57
C GLN A 118 4.18 -11.16 2.99
N GLN A 119 5.43 -11.03 2.52
CA GLN A 119 6.21 -9.79 2.69
C GLN A 119 5.52 -8.58 2.06
N ALA A 120 4.93 -8.73 0.88
CA ALA A 120 4.24 -7.63 0.24
C ALA A 120 2.98 -7.20 1.01
N ILE A 121 2.28 -8.12 1.68
CA ILE A 121 1.19 -7.76 2.61
C ILE A 121 1.74 -7.08 3.86
N ALA A 122 2.82 -7.61 4.42
CA ALA A 122 3.45 -7.05 5.62
C ALA A 122 4.12 -5.68 5.37
N SER A 123 4.49 -5.37 4.12
CA SER A 123 5.22 -4.16 3.76
C SER A 123 4.43 -2.87 3.88
N ARG A 124 3.09 -2.95 3.92
CA ARG A 124 2.21 -1.78 4.04
C ARG A 124 1.48 -1.83 5.38
N MET A 125 1.60 -0.77 6.17
CA MET A 125 0.96 -0.73 7.50
C MET A 125 -0.56 -0.69 7.41
N PHE A 126 -1.11 0.05 6.44
CA PHE A 126 -2.54 0.26 6.21
C PHE A 126 -2.90 0.44 4.72
N GLY A 127 -4.15 0.20 4.37
CA GLY A 127 -4.68 0.38 3.01
C GLY A 127 -4.44 -0.82 2.10
N VAL A 128 -4.50 -0.60 0.77
CA VAL A 128 -4.44 -1.69 -0.23
C VAL A 128 -3.10 -1.69 -0.96
N THR A 129 -2.38 -2.80 -0.94
CA THR A 129 -1.16 -3.00 -1.77
C THR A 129 -1.53 -3.71 -3.07
N GLY A 130 -0.87 -3.34 -4.18
CA GLY A 130 -1.01 -4.03 -5.46
C GLY A 130 0.17 -4.97 -5.73
N ILE A 131 -0.09 -6.24 -6.05
CA ILE A 131 0.90 -7.17 -6.60
C ILE A 131 0.47 -7.68 -7.97
N HIS A 132 1.41 -7.73 -8.90
CA HIS A 132 1.30 -8.48 -10.13
C HIS A 132 2.17 -9.73 -10.03
N LEU A 133 1.55 -10.92 -10.06
CA LEU A 133 2.24 -12.20 -10.02
C LEU A 133 2.36 -12.77 -11.43
N ARG A 134 3.60 -12.97 -11.86
CA ARG A 134 3.94 -13.55 -13.16
C ARG A 134 4.40 -14.99 -13.01
N GLY A 135 3.89 -15.88 -13.87
CA GLY A 135 4.25 -17.30 -13.87
C GLY A 135 3.60 -18.13 -12.75
N ALA A 136 2.73 -17.52 -11.94
CA ALA A 136 2.06 -18.17 -10.83
C ALA A 136 0.67 -18.70 -11.26
N GLY A 137 0.37 -19.94 -10.88
CA GLY A 137 -1.00 -20.44 -10.88
C GLY A 137 -1.76 -20.02 -9.62
N HIS A 138 -3.10 -20.08 -9.67
CA HIS A 138 -3.97 -19.83 -8.51
C HIS A 138 -3.55 -20.64 -7.27
N SER A 139 -3.23 -21.91 -7.47
CA SER A 139 -2.80 -22.82 -6.40
C SER A 139 -1.50 -22.37 -5.73
N ALA A 140 -0.57 -21.75 -6.47
CA ALA A 140 0.67 -21.23 -5.88
C ALA A 140 0.41 -19.98 -5.02
N VAL A 141 -0.56 -19.15 -5.42
CA VAL A 141 -1.03 -18.03 -4.61
C VAL A 141 -1.70 -18.54 -3.36
N GLU A 142 -2.68 -19.43 -3.48
CA GLU A 142 -3.35 -20.04 -2.34
C GLU A 142 -2.35 -20.70 -1.38
N GLU A 143 -1.37 -21.45 -1.89
CA GLU A 143 -0.31 -22.06 -1.07
C GLU A 143 0.51 -21.01 -0.31
N SER A 144 0.93 -19.95 -0.99
CA SER A 144 1.63 -18.82 -0.34
C SER A 144 0.73 -18.17 0.71
N LEU A 145 -0.56 -18.12 0.43
CA LEU A 145 -1.56 -17.54 1.30
C LEU A 145 -2.10 -18.50 2.36
N ARG A 146 -1.72 -19.79 2.38
CA ARG A 146 -2.18 -20.74 3.42
C ARG A 146 -1.77 -20.33 4.82
N GLY A 147 -0.65 -19.59 4.92
CA GLY A 147 -0.18 -18.99 6.17
C GLY A 147 -0.99 -17.78 6.63
N LEU A 148 -1.92 -17.25 5.83
CA LEU A 148 -2.91 -16.27 6.31
C LEU A 148 -3.72 -16.96 7.39
N SER A 149 -3.36 -16.64 8.62
CA SER A 149 -4.09 -17.08 9.80
C SER A 149 -5.53 -16.54 9.78
N SER A 150 -6.33 -16.97 10.76
CA SER A 150 -7.76 -16.68 10.98
C SER A 150 -8.21 -15.22 10.85
N CYS A 151 -7.29 -14.26 10.74
CA CYS A 151 -7.61 -12.84 10.55
C CYS A 151 -7.80 -12.45 9.06
N GLY A 152 -7.36 -13.31 8.15
CA GLY A 152 -7.24 -13.06 6.72
C GLY A 152 -8.36 -13.72 5.92
N LYS A 153 -8.90 -13.06 4.89
CA LYS A 153 -9.78 -13.70 3.91
C LYS A 153 -9.28 -13.50 2.49
N LEU A 154 -9.34 -14.56 1.68
CA LEU A 154 -9.04 -14.53 0.25
C LEU A 154 -10.36 -14.57 -0.54
N TYR A 155 -10.50 -13.64 -1.48
CA TYR A 155 -11.63 -13.56 -2.40
C TYR A 155 -11.13 -13.56 -3.84
N THR A 156 -11.68 -14.42 -4.67
CA THR A 156 -11.41 -14.42 -6.11
C THR A 156 -12.45 -13.54 -6.81
N LEU A 157 -11.98 -12.61 -7.65
CA LEU A 157 -12.79 -11.75 -8.49
C LEU A 157 -12.79 -12.33 -9.91
N GLU A 158 -13.89 -12.97 -10.29
CA GLU A 158 -13.99 -13.72 -11.56
C GLU A 158 -14.90 -13.03 -12.59
N ASN A 159 -15.87 -12.24 -12.13
CA ASN A 159 -16.86 -11.59 -12.98
C ASN A 159 -16.51 -10.12 -13.19
N GLN A 160 -16.73 -9.63 -14.40
CA GLN A 160 -16.56 -8.21 -14.71
C GLN A 160 -17.52 -7.35 -13.90
N PHE A 161 -17.06 -6.15 -13.51
CA PHE A 161 -17.88 -5.18 -12.81
C PHE A 161 -18.58 -4.24 -13.80
N ASP A 162 -19.89 -4.04 -13.63
CA ASP A 162 -20.67 -3.09 -14.43
C ASP A 162 -20.22 -1.63 -14.28
N GLY A 163 -19.49 -1.31 -13.21
CA GLY A 163 -18.91 -0.01 -12.97
C GLY A 163 -18.36 0.16 -11.56
N VAL A 164 -17.94 1.38 -11.24
CA VAL A 164 -17.29 1.69 -9.95
C VAL A 164 -18.22 1.41 -8.75
N GLY A 165 -19.53 1.56 -8.91
CA GLY A 165 -20.50 1.29 -7.84
C GLY A 165 -20.56 -0.18 -7.43
N SER A 166 -20.67 -1.10 -8.40
CA SER A 166 -20.70 -2.54 -8.12
C SER A 166 -19.36 -3.05 -7.60
N PHE A 167 -18.25 -2.50 -8.10
CA PHE A 167 -16.92 -2.77 -7.58
C PHE A 167 -16.78 -2.32 -6.11
N MET A 168 -17.15 -1.09 -5.79
CA MET A 168 -17.11 -0.56 -4.43
C MET A 168 -17.95 -1.40 -3.45
N GLN A 169 -19.19 -1.72 -3.82
CA GLN A 169 -20.07 -2.56 -2.99
C GLN A 169 -19.46 -3.94 -2.73
N ARG A 170 -18.88 -4.56 -3.77
CA ARG A 170 -18.21 -5.86 -3.63
C ARG A 170 -17.02 -5.78 -2.66
N LEU A 171 -16.14 -4.80 -2.83
CA LEU A 171 -14.96 -4.68 -1.96
C LEU A 171 -15.33 -4.38 -0.50
N GLN A 172 -16.30 -3.51 -0.26
CA GLN A 172 -16.80 -3.20 1.09
C GLN A 172 -17.45 -4.42 1.74
N HIS A 173 -18.22 -5.20 0.96
CA HIS A 173 -18.80 -6.44 1.45
C HIS A 173 -17.71 -7.45 1.87
N ASP A 174 -16.70 -7.66 1.02
CA ASP A 174 -15.59 -8.57 1.29
C ASP A 174 -14.74 -8.12 2.50
N ALA A 175 -14.57 -6.81 2.67
CA ALA A 175 -13.85 -6.20 3.79
C ALA A 175 -14.63 -6.21 5.12
N LYS A 176 -15.94 -6.49 5.09
CA LYS A 176 -16.77 -6.39 6.29
C LYS A 176 -16.35 -7.40 7.35
N GLY A 177 -15.93 -6.89 8.51
CA GLY A 177 -15.52 -7.70 9.65
C GLY A 177 -14.18 -8.43 9.48
N THR A 178 -13.37 -8.06 8.48
CA THR A 178 -12.02 -8.61 8.28
C THR A 178 -10.97 -7.56 8.58
N ARG A 179 -9.82 -7.99 9.11
CA ARG A 179 -8.65 -7.11 9.29
C ARG A 179 -7.71 -7.17 8.11
N CYS A 180 -7.57 -8.34 7.50
CA CYS A 180 -6.68 -8.58 6.38
C CYS A 180 -7.51 -9.23 5.24
N VAL A 181 -7.57 -8.60 4.07
CA VAL A 181 -8.35 -9.10 2.92
C VAL A 181 -7.47 -9.16 1.68
N VAL A 182 -7.61 -10.22 0.91
CA VAL A 182 -6.88 -10.43 -0.34
C VAL A 182 -7.89 -10.61 -1.46
N TRP A 183 -7.76 -9.80 -2.52
CA TRP A 183 -8.53 -9.92 -3.75
C TRP A 183 -7.64 -10.46 -4.86
N LEU A 184 -8.05 -11.57 -5.45
CA LEU A 184 -7.32 -12.26 -6.50
C LEU A 184 -8.04 -12.12 -7.84
N VAL A 185 -7.38 -11.48 -8.80
CA VAL A 185 -7.86 -11.31 -10.17
C VAL A 185 -7.10 -12.27 -11.09
N LYS A 186 -7.80 -13.25 -11.64
CA LYS A 186 -7.24 -14.24 -12.60
C LYS A 186 -7.15 -13.70 -14.02
N ASP A 187 -8.05 -12.77 -14.38
CA ASP A 187 -8.14 -12.17 -15.70
C ASP A 187 -8.33 -10.66 -15.56
N LEU A 188 -7.49 -9.89 -16.25
CA LEU A 188 -7.56 -8.43 -16.30
C LEU A 188 -8.88 -7.91 -16.87
N SER A 189 -9.63 -8.72 -17.62
CA SER A 189 -10.96 -8.35 -18.11
C SER A 189 -11.93 -7.99 -16.98
N VAL A 190 -11.78 -8.60 -15.80
CA VAL A 190 -12.59 -8.36 -14.60
C VAL A 190 -12.59 -6.90 -14.18
N VAL A 191 -11.45 -6.22 -14.31
CA VAL A 191 -11.26 -4.84 -13.87
C VAL A 191 -11.33 -3.81 -15.01
N LYS A 192 -11.64 -4.24 -16.24
CA LYS A 192 -11.58 -3.38 -17.44
C LYS A 192 -12.41 -2.09 -17.33
N HIS A 193 -13.58 -2.15 -16.68
CA HIS A 193 -14.49 -1.01 -16.53
C HIS A 193 -14.25 -0.18 -15.25
N VAL A 194 -13.33 -0.63 -14.40
CA VAL A 194 -13.00 -0.01 -13.10
C VAL A 194 -11.51 0.23 -12.93
N ASP A 195 -10.77 0.20 -14.04
CA ASP A 195 -9.33 0.36 -14.09
C ASP A 195 -8.87 1.71 -13.50
N ASN A 196 -9.56 2.79 -13.81
CA ASN A 196 -9.30 4.12 -13.25
C ASN A 196 -9.61 4.18 -11.75
N ALA A 197 -10.65 3.49 -11.30
CA ALA A 197 -11.03 3.43 -9.89
C ALA A 197 -10.01 2.62 -9.06
N LEU A 198 -9.37 1.61 -9.67
CA LEU A 198 -8.30 0.84 -9.02
C LEU A 198 -7.12 1.73 -8.59
N LYS A 199 -6.90 2.84 -9.29
CA LYS A 199 -5.91 3.85 -8.91
C LYS A 199 -6.21 4.44 -7.54
N GLU A 200 -7.44 4.90 -7.33
CA GLU A 200 -7.90 5.49 -6.05
C GLU A 200 -7.71 4.47 -4.92
N LEU A 201 -8.18 3.24 -5.16
CA LEU A 201 -8.07 2.14 -4.19
C LEU A 201 -6.62 1.90 -3.73
N LEU A 202 -5.67 1.84 -4.66
CA LEU A 202 -4.26 1.56 -4.38
C LEU A 202 -3.52 2.76 -3.77
N GLU A 203 -3.98 3.98 -4.02
CA GLU A 203 -3.35 5.21 -3.54
C GLU A 203 -3.77 5.55 -2.11
N ASP A 204 -5.08 5.63 -1.86
CA ASP A 204 -5.62 6.17 -0.61
C ASP A 204 -6.66 5.26 0.05
N ASN A 205 -6.90 4.05 -0.50
CA ASN A 205 -7.91 3.11 0.01
C ASN A 205 -9.34 3.70 -0.04
N THR A 206 -9.61 4.55 -1.04
CA THR A 206 -10.94 5.07 -1.33
C THR A 206 -11.40 4.72 -2.74
N LEU A 207 -12.71 4.76 -2.95
CA LEU A 207 -13.35 4.80 -4.26
C LEU A 207 -14.41 5.91 -4.24
N ARG A 208 -14.26 6.93 -5.09
CA ARG A 208 -15.11 8.13 -5.12
C ARG A 208 -15.21 8.81 -3.75
N GLY A 209 -14.10 8.85 -3.02
CA GLY A 209 -14.00 9.40 -1.67
C GLY A 209 -14.56 8.51 -0.54
N ASN A 210 -15.17 7.37 -0.87
CA ASN A 210 -15.64 6.41 0.13
C ASN A 210 -14.52 5.45 0.50
N ARG A 211 -14.25 5.31 1.79
CA ARG A 211 -13.25 4.37 2.28
C ARG A 211 -13.68 2.92 2.05
N ILE A 212 -12.76 2.09 1.59
CA ILE A 212 -13.02 0.66 1.34
C ILE A 212 -12.67 -0.20 2.54
N LEU A 213 -11.46 -0.04 3.07
CA LEU A 213 -11.03 -0.72 4.29
C LEU A 213 -11.15 0.18 5.52
N PRO A 214 -11.64 -0.34 6.67
CA PRO A 214 -11.64 0.42 7.92
C PRO A 214 -10.22 0.73 8.41
N ASP A 215 -10.11 1.63 9.39
CA ASP A 215 -8.83 1.91 10.06
C ASP A 215 -8.19 0.63 10.62
N GLY A 216 -6.88 0.51 10.42
CA GLY A 216 -6.13 -0.68 10.82
C GLY A 216 -6.37 -1.93 9.97
N ALA A 217 -7.23 -1.90 8.95
CA ALA A 217 -7.34 -3.01 8.01
C ALA A 217 -6.34 -2.90 6.85
N ARG A 218 -6.01 -4.06 6.28
CA ARG A 218 -5.06 -4.23 5.19
C ARG A 218 -5.69 -4.98 4.04
N GLY A 219 -5.44 -4.49 2.84
CA GLY A 219 -5.87 -5.10 1.59
C GLY A 219 -4.66 -5.51 0.78
N LEU A 220 -4.79 -6.63 0.08
CA LEU A 220 -3.89 -6.98 -0.99
C LEU A 220 -4.69 -7.25 -2.25
N PHE A 221 -4.36 -6.54 -3.32
CA PHE A 221 -4.91 -6.77 -4.64
C PHE A 221 -3.87 -7.50 -5.49
N ILE A 222 -4.14 -8.75 -5.85
CA ILE A 222 -3.26 -9.61 -6.63
C ILE A 222 -3.83 -9.75 -8.05
N VAL A 223 -3.02 -9.42 -9.05
CA VAL A 223 -3.30 -9.73 -10.45
C VAL A 223 -2.41 -10.90 -10.88
N LEU A 224 -3.02 -11.99 -11.32
CA LEU A 224 -2.32 -13.10 -11.99
C LEU A 224 -2.27 -12.83 -13.48
N SER A 225 -1.06 -12.70 -14.04
CA SER A 225 -0.90 -12.59 -15.49
C SER A 225 0.47 -13.08 -15.90
N ASN A 226 0.55 -13.82 -17.00
CA ASN A 226 1.84 -14.20 -17.60
C ASN A 226 2.47 -13.07 -18.42
N GLN A 227 1.71 -12.00 -18.66
CA GLN A 227 2.16 -10.83 -19.39
C GLN A 227 3.28 -10.11 -18.64
N SER A 228 4.19 -9.52 -19.39
CA SER A 228 5.18 -8.57 -18.89
C SER A 228 4.51 -7.29 -18.37
N ARG A 229 5.24 -6.54 -17.55
CA ARG A 229 4.77 -5.23 -17.07
C ARG A 229 4.48 -4.28 -18.24
N GLU A 230 5.25 -4.39 -19.32
CA GLU A 230 5.12 -3.61 -20.54
C GLU A 230 3.82 -3.94 -21.29
N GLU A 231 3.45 -5.22 -21.36
CA GLU A 231 2.18 -5.65 -21.95
C GLU A 231 0.97 -5.20 -21.11
N ILE A 232 1.07 -5.27 -19.78
CA ILE A 232 0.00 -4.81 -18.88
C ILE A 232 -0.23 -3.30 -18.99
N LYS A 233 0.80 -2.50 -19.29
CA LYS A 233 0.64 -1.05 -19.57
C LYS A 233 -0.25 -0.78 -20.79
N GLY A 234 -0.40 -1.75 -21.70
CA GLY A 234 -1.34 -1.66 -22.82
C GLY A 234 -2.80 -1.95 -22.44
N LEU A 235 -3.05 -2.51 -21.25
CA LEU A 235 -4.37 -2.94 -20.78
C LEU A 235 -4.89 -2.11 -19.60
N LEU A 236 -4.01 -1.66 -18.72
CA LEU A 236 -4.33 -0.86 -17.55
C LEU A 236 -3.68 0.52 -17.63
N PRO A 237 -4.30 1.56 -17.04
CA PRO A 237 -3.70 2.88 -16.94
C PRO A 237 -2.29 2.82 -16.35
N HIS A 238 -1.35 3.53 -16.96
CA HIS A 238 0.06 3.54 -16.54
C HIS A 238 0.26 3.77 -15.04
N ARG A 239 -0.56 4.64 -14.43
CA ARG A 239 -0.51 4.96 -13.00
C ARG A 239 -0.89 3.77 -12.12
N VAL A 240 -1.86 2.96 -12.54
CA VAL A 240 -2.26 1.72 -11.85
C VAL A 240 -1.12 0.70 -11.90
N VAL A 241 -0.53 0.50 -13.07
CA VAL A 241 0.60 -0.43 -13.24
C VAL A 241 1.78 -0.04 -12.35
N HIS A 242 2.00 1.27 -12.13
CA HIS A 242 3.03 1.75 -11.21
C HIS A 242 2.81 1.38 -9.76
N GLN A 243 1.56 1.30 -9.31
CA GLN A 243 1.23 0.87 -7.95
C GLN A 243 1.39 -0.65 -7.75
N PHE A 244 1.49 -1.42 -8.83
CA PHE A 244 1.72 -2.87 -8.75
C PHE A 244 3.21 -3.21 -8.63
N ARG A 245 3.59 -3.91 -7.56
CA ARG A 245 4.89 -4.60 -7.47
C ARG A 245 4.81 -5.89 -8.28
N THR A 246 5.74 -6.11 -9.20
CA THR A 246 5.82 -7.38 -9.95
C THR A 246 6.69 -8.39 -9.20
N ILE A 247 6.18 -9.60 -9.05
CA ILE A 247 6.89 -10.73 -8.44
C ILE A 247 6.83 -11.91 -9.42
N ASN A 248 7.98 -12.52 -9.68
CA ASN A 248 8.08 -13.69 -10.55
C ASN A 248 8.11 -14.94 -9.67
N LEU A 249 7.01 -15.67 -9.59
CA LEU A 249 7.02 -16.95 -8.88
C LEU A 249 7.41 -18.04 -9.88
N PRO A 250 8.35 -18.93 -9.53
CA PRO A 250 8.67 -20.05 -10.39
C PRO A 250 7.42 -20.93 -10.53
N ALA A 251 7.04 -21.23 -11.78
CA ALA A 251 6.00 -22.22 -12.04
C ALA A 251 6.46 -23.54 -11.40
N LYS A 252 5.72 -24.02 -10.40
CA LYS A 252 5.98 -25.33 -9.79
C LYS A 252 5.68 -26.37 -10.87
N LYS A 253 6.71 -27.08 -11.34
CA LYS A 253 6.59 -28.19 -12.29
C LYS A 253 5.77 -29.32 -11.70
#